data_AF-A0A924CBI7-F1
#
_entry.id   AF-A0A924CBI7-F1
#
_cell.length_a   1.000
_cell.length_b   1.000
_cell.length_c   1.000
_cell.angle_alpha   90.00
_cell.angle_beta   90.00
_cell.angle_gamma   90.00
#
_symmetry.space_group_name_H-M   'P 1'
#
loop_
_entity.id
_entity.type
_entity.pdbx_description
1 polymer ?
#
loop_
_entity_poly.entity_id
_entity_poly.type
_entity_poly.pdbx_seq_one_letter_code
_entity_poly.pdbx_strand_id
1 'polypeptide(L)'
;MQNDLFFRLKKLFKAADIFSVQGYLVVFFSLCSSLLFAQQSITGKVTAADKPVAGATVQVKGSKTTTQTDENGVFTINAASNASLLITSVGFVTQEISINGRSSLSVVLLASLQDMGEVVVIGYGTARKKDLTGAVANIKGDDLKAVSVADASSLLQGKAAGVIVQNSGGAPGQAPAIVIRGSGTFGNDQPLYVIDGMIASSMAFVNPNDIASIDILKDASAAAIYGSRAANGVVLVTTKTGTTGIVKINFNAKYGTQSPTHTLKFVNARQYAVWNNLAHDNDGTP
;
A
#
# COMPACT_ATOMS: atom_id res chain seq x y z
N MET A 1 -15.09 39.33 -76.33
CA MET A 1 -14.75 37.92 -76.65
C MET A 1 -13.42 37.42 -76.04
N GLN A 2 -12.73 38.20 -75.17
CA GLN A 2 -11.45 37.80 -74.53
C GLN A 2 -11.56 37.32 -73.07
N ASN A 3 -12.64 37.64 -72.34
CA ASN A 3 -12.76 37.29 -70.91
C ASN A 3 -13.11 35.82 -70.64
N ASP A 4 -13.63 35.09 -71.63
CA ASP A 4 -14.08 33.71 -71.46
C ASP A 4 -12.91 32.70 -71.55
N LEU A 5 -11.87 33.04 -72.32
CA LEU A 5 -10.71 32.19 -72.54
C LEU A 5 -9.79 32.14 -71.30
N PHE A 6 -9.65 33.28 -70.60
CA PHE A 6 -8.87 33.38 -69.37
C PHE A 6 -9.52 32.64 -68.19
N PHE A 7 -10.85 32.60 -68.16
CA PHE A 7 -11.62 31.86 -67.14
C PHE A 7 -11.52 30.34 -67.34
N ARG A 8 -11.54 29.89 -68.60
CA ARG A 8 -11.33 28.47 -68.95
C ARG A 8 -9.88 28.02 -68.68
N LEU A 9 -8.89 28.87 -68.90
CA LEU A 9 -7.48 28.55 -68.63
C LEU A 9 -7.19 28.40 -67.12
N LYS A 10 -7.75 29.27 -66.26
CA LYS A 10 -7.64 29.14 -64.79
C LYS A 10 -8.33 27.89 -64.25
N LYS A 11 -9.47 27.48 -64.84
CA LYS A 11 -10.14 26.21 -64.50
C LYS A 11 -9.29 24.98 -64.85
N LEU A 12 -8.57 25.03 -65.98
CA LEU A 12 -7.68 23.95 -66.40
C LEU A 12 -6.44 23.84 -65.51
N PHE A 13 -5.82 24.96 -65.11
CA PHE A 13 -4.71 24.94 -64.14
C PHE A 13 -5.14 24.45 -62.75
N LYS A 14 -6.33 24.87 -62.26
CA LYS A 14 -6.86 24.39 -60.98
C LYS A 14 -7.22 22.89 -61.02
N ALA A 15 -7.68 22.39 -62.17
CA ALA A 15 -7.95 20.96 -62.37
C ALA A 15 -6.66 20.11 -62.43
N ALA A 16 -5.57 20.65 -62.98
CA ALA A 16 -4.26 19.99 -62.99
C ALA A 16 -3.63 19.90 -61.58
N ASP A 17 -3.77 20.94 -60.76
CA ASP A 17 -3.34 20.91 -59.35
C ASP A 17 -4.18 19.94 -58.49
N ILE A 18 -5.49 19.83 -58.76
CA ILE A 18 -6.37 18.85 -58.09
C ILE A 18 -5.95 17.42 -58.44
N PHE A 19 -5.57 17.16 -59.70
CA PHE A 19 -5.07 15.84 -60.13
C PHE A 19 -3.70 15.49 -59.51
N SER A 20 -2.80 16.45 -59.31
CA SER A 20 -1.50 16.20 -58.65
C SER A 20 -1.65 15.95 -57.14
N VAL A 21 -2.55 16.68 -56.48
CA VAL A 21 -2.87 16.49 -55.05
C VAL A 21 -3.60 15.16 -54.81
N GLN A 22 -4.52 14.76 -55.69
CA GLN A 22 -5.15 13.44 -55.61
C GLN A 22 -4.14 12.29 -55.78
N GLY A 23 -3.15 12.45 -56.67
CA GLY A 23 -2.04 11.50 -56.82
C GLY A 23 -1.22 11.35 -55.54
N TYR A 24 -0.84 12.46 -54.90
CA TYR A 24 -0.11 12.43 -53.62
C TYR A 24 -0.94 11.82 -52.48
N LEU A 25 -2.26 12.06 -52.45
CA LEU A 25 -3.15 11.49 -51.43
C LEU A 25 -3.29 9.97 -51.58
N VAL A 26 -3.36 9.46 -52.82
CA VAL A 26 -3.39 8.02 -53.10
C VAL A 26 -2.05 7.35 -52.78
N VAL A 27 -0.92 8.01 -53.06
CA VAL A 27 0.42 7.51 -52.70
C VAL A 27 0.62 7.52 -51.18
N PHE A 28 0.13 8.54 -50.47
CA PHE A 28 0.16 8.61 -49.00
C PHE A 28 -0.75 7.54 -48.37
N PHE A 29 -1.92 7.29 -48.95
CA PHE A 29 -2.83 6.23 -48.50
C PHE A 29 -2.29 4.82 -48.79
N SER A 30 -1.55 4.64 -49.88
CA SER A 30 -0.82 3.42 -50.25
C SER A 30 0.39 3.15 -49.33
N LEU A 31 1.16 4.19 -48.96
CA LEU A 31 2.22 4.08 -47.96
C LEU A 31 1.68 3.86 -46.54
N CYS A 32 0.48 4.36 -46.23
CA CYS A 32 -0.14 4.12 -44.92
C CYS A 32 -0.65 2.68 -44.79
N SER A 33 -1.11 2.07 -45.89
CA SER A 33 -1.58 0.69 -45.89
C SER A 33 -0.45 -0.35 -45.76
N SER A 34 0.80 -0.02 -46.14
CA SER A 34 1.94 -0.91 -45.89
C SER A 34 2.40 -0.96 -44.43
N LEU A 35 2.04 0.04 -43.60
CA LEU A 35 2.31 0.02 -42.15
C LEU A 35 1.33 -0.87 -41.37
N LEU A 36 0.16 -1.18 -41.92
CA LEU A 36 -0.85 -2.06 -41.30
C LEU A 36 -0.50 -3.55 -41.41
N PHE A 37 0.37 -3.95 -42.34
CA PHE A 37 0.77 -5.35 -42.55
C PHE A 37 2.00 -5.79 -41.73
N ALA A 38 2.49 -4.96 -40.79
CA ALA A 38 3.64 -5.28 -39.96
C ALA A 38 3.33 -6.12 -38.71
N GLN A 39 2.06 -6.48 -38.46
CA GLN A 39 1.65 -7.28 -37.31
C GLN A 39 1.49 -8.75 -37.72
N GLN A 40 2.34 -9.61 -37.18
CA GLN A 40 2.25 -11.06 -37.38
C GLN A 40 1.59 -11.69 -36.15
N SER A 41 0.67 -12.63 -36.39
CA SER A 41 0.13 -13.46 -35.31
C SER A 41 1.19 -14.46 -34.87
N ILE A 42 1.66 -14.31 -33.63
CA ILE A 42 2.63 -15.17 -33.00
C ILE A 42 1.90 -16.06 -32.02
N THR A 43 2.11 -17.36 -32.17
CA THR A 43 1.59 -18.38 -31.27
C THR A 43 2.72 -18.89 -30.39
N GLY A 44 2.42 -19.28 -29.16
CA GLY A 44 3.43 -19.88 -28.32
C GLY A 44 2.85 -20.65 -27.15
N LYS A 45 3.71 -21.43 -26.49
CA LYS A 45 3.36 -22.22 -25.32
C LYS A 45 4.27 -21.85 -24.16
N VAL A 46 3.67 -21.59 -23.00
CA VAL A 46 4.35 -21.30 -21.74
C VAL A 46 4.25 -22.52 -20.84
N THR A 47 5.40 -23.02 -20.39
CA THR A 47 5.52 -24.19 -19.53
C THR A 47 6.41 -23.88 -18.33
N ALA A 48 6.24 -24.60 -17.23
CA ALA A 48 7.12 -24.57 -16.08
C ALA A 48 7.39 -26.02 -15.64
N ALA A 49 8.65 -26.45 -15.70
CA ALA A 49 9.07 -27.82 -15.35
C ALA A 49 8.10 -28.90 -15.88
N ASP A 50 7.81 -28.84 -17.20
CA ASP A 50 6.93 -29.72 -17.96
C ASP A 50 5.40 -29.61 -17.71
N LYS A 51 4.94 -28.66 -16.89
CA LYS A 51 3.51 -28.34 -16.75
C LYS A 51 3.13 -27.07 -17.52
N PRO A 52 1.98 -27.03 -18.21
CA PRO A 52 1.49 -25.79 -18.82
C PRO A 52 1.18 -24.75 -17.74
N VAL A 53 1.54 -23.49 -17.99
CA VAL A 53 1.23 -22.37 -17.09
C VAL A 53 0.03 -21.63 -17.65
N ALA A 54 -1.13 -21.82 -17.03
CA ALA A 54 -2.35 -21.08 -17.36
C ALA A 54 -2.36 -19.69 -16.71
N GLY A 55 -2.97 -18.70 -17.37
CA GLY A 55 -3.15 -17.35 -16.81
C GLY A 55 -1.87 -16.50 -16.73
N ALA A 56 -0.76 -16.94 -17.33
CA ALA A 56 0.39 -16.08 -17.56
C ALA A 56 0.03 -14.93 -18.51
N THR A 57 0.41 -13.71 -18.14
CA THR A 57 0.23 -12.50 -18.94
C THR A 57 1.41 -12.38 -19.91
N VAL A 58 1.10 -12.25 -21.20
CA VAL A 58 2.08 -12.05 -22.28
C VAL A 58 1.89 -10.64 -22.84
N GLN A 59 2.92 -9.81 -22.77
CA GLN A 59 2.89 -8.42 -23.22
C GLN A 59 3.97 -8.16 -24.27
N VAL A 60 3.63 -7.40 -25.31
CA VAL A 60 4.65 -6.88 -26.24
C VAL A 60 5.37 -5.69 -25.59
N LYS A 61 6.69 -5.77 -25.45
CA LYS A 61 7.51 -4.73 -24.81
C LYS A 61 7.36 -3.40 -25.57
N GLY A 62 6.96 -2.35 -24.85
CA GLY A 62 6.72 -1.01 -25.40
C GLY A 62 5.33 -0.80 -26.02
N SER A 63 4.46 -1.82 -26.03
CA SER A 63 3.07 -1.72 -26.50
C SER A 63 2.07 -2.05 -25.39
N LYS A 64 0.83 -1.55 -25.55
CA LYS A 64 -0.31 -1.93 -24.69
C LYS A 64 -0.96 -3.25 -25.11
N THR A 65 -0.44 -3.90 -26.14
CA THR A 65 -0.93 -5.20 -26.62
C THR A 65 -0.54 -6.28 -25.61
N THR A 66 -1.55 -6.87 -24.98
CA THR A 66 -1.40 -7.93 -23.98
C THR A 66 -2.36 -9.07 -24.32
N THR A 67 -1.97 -10.29 -23.99
CA THR A 67 -2.83 -11.46 -24.05
C THR A 67 -2.56 -12.35 -22.83
N GLN A 68 -3.46 -13.29 -22.55
CA GLN A 68 -3.27 -14.28 -21.49
C GLN A 68 -3.15 -15.68 -22.10
N THR A 69 -2.43 -16.56 -21.41
CA THR A 69 -2.34 -17.98 -21.75
C THR A 69 -3.60 -18.73 -21.34
N ASP A 70 -4.03 -19.68 -22.17
CA ASP A 70 -5.16 -20.57 -21.91
C ASP A 70 -4.83 -21.69 -20.88
N GLU A 71 -5.79 -22.58 -20.62
CA GLU A 71 -5.61 -23.73 -19.71
C GLU A 71 -4.48 -24.69 -20.14
N ASN A 72 -4.12 -24.70 -21.43
CA ASN A 72 -3.04 -25.50 -21.99
C ASN A 72 -1.70 -24.75 -22.06
N GLY A 73 -1.64 -23.52 -21.53
CA GLY A 73 -0.48 -22.65 -21.55
C GLY A 73 -0.19 -22.03 -22.93
N VAL A 74 -1.12 -22.11 -23.88
CA VAL A 74 -0.99 -21.58 -25.24
C VAL A 74 -1.46 -20.11 -25.26
N PHE A 75 -0.73 -19.27 -25.99
CA PHE A 75 -1.10 -17.89 -26.25
C PHE A 75 -1.02 -17.55 -27.73
N THR A 76 -1.84 -16.59 -28.15
CA THR A 76 -1.77 -15.97 -29.49
C THR A 76 -1.74 -14.46 -29.31
N ILE A 77 -0.72 -13.80 -29.87
CA ILE A 77 -0.56 -12.34 -29.79
C ILE A 77 -0.10 -11.78 -31.12
N ASN A 78 -0.66 -10.64 -31.51
CA ASN A 78 -0.21 -9.91 -32.70
C ASN A 78 0.95 -9.00 -32.30
N ALA A 79 2.14 -9.23 -32.84
CA ALA A 79 3.31 -8.40 -32.60
C ALA A 79 4.16 -8.26 -33.86
N ALA A 80 5.03 -7.25 -33.88
CA ALA A 80 6.01 -7.11 -34.95
C ALA A 80 7.04 -8.24 -34.87
N SER A 81 7.58 -8.67 -36.01
CA SER A 81 8.53 -9.77 -36.13
C SER A 81 9.79 -9.61 -35.25
N ASN A 82 10.20 -8.37 -34.96
CA ASN A 82 11.38 -8.04 -34.16
C ASN A 82 11.04 -7.59 -32.72
N ALA A 83 9.80 -7.74 -32.28
CA ALA A 83 9.41 -7.32 -30.93
C ALA A 83 9.90 -8.33 -29.86
N SER A 84 10.04 -7.84 -28.62
CA SER A 84 10.28 -8.69 -27.46
C SER A 84 9.00 -8.84 -26.64
N LEU A 85 8.73 -10.05 -26.18
CA LEU A 85 7.61 -10.41 -25.32
C LEU A 85 8.09 -10.45 -23.87
N LEU A 86 7.33 -9.80 -23.00
CA LEU A 86 7.47 -9.87 -21.55
C LEU A 86 6.40 -10.82 -21.02
N ILE A 87 6.81 -11.87 -20.33
CA ILE A 87 5.90 -12.89 -19.81
C ILE A 87 5.96 -12.84 -18.29
N THR A 88 4.80 -12.60 -17.67
CA THR A 88 4.65 -12.49 -16.22
C THR A 88 3.59 -13.47 -15.73
N SER A 89 3.86 -14.12 -14.60
CA SER A 89 2.90 -15.00 -13.94
C SER A 89 3.14 -14.98 -12.44
N VAL A 90 2.08 -15.20 -11.65
CA VAL A 90 2.16 -15.22 -10.19
C VAL A 90 3.01 -16.41 -9.76
N GLY A 91 4.06 -16.15 -8.97
CA GLY A 91 4.99 -17.19 -8.50
C GLY A 91 6.11 -17.55 -9.49
N PHE A 92 6.29 -16.80 -10.59
CA PHE A 92 7.34 -17.02 -11.58
C PHE A 92 8.20 -15.77 -11.81
N VAL A 93 9.45 -15.97 -12.22
CA VAL A 93 10.34 -14.88 -12.58
C VAL A 93 9.89 -14.31 -13.93
N THR A 94 9.73 -12.99 -14.01
CA THR A 94 9.45 -12.30 -15.27
C THR A 94 10.55 -12.60 -16.28
N GLN A 95 10.18 -13.13 -17.44
CA GLN A 95 11.12 -13.40 -18.53
C GLN A 95 10.84 -12.53 -19.75
N GLU A 96 11.92 -12.05 -20.36
CA GLU A 96 11.87 -11.31 -21.62
C GLU A 96 12.43 -12.20 -22.74
N ILE A 97 11.65 -12.35 -23.82
CA ILE A 97 11.99 -13.22 -24.94
C ILE A 97 11.74 -12.49 -26.26
N SER A 98 12.78 -12.38 -27.08
CA SER A 98 12.68 -11.78 -28.42
C SER A 98 12.08 -12.76 -29.43
N ILE A 99 11.11 -12.28 -30.23
CA ILE A 99 10.40 -13.10 -31.24
C ILE A 99 11.31 -13.52 -32.40
N ASN A 100 12.29 -12.68 -32.76
CA ASN A 100 13.32 -12.95 -33.80
C ASN A 100 12.73 -13.53 -35.11
N GLY A 101 11.56 -13.05 -35.55
CA GLY A 101 10.89 -13.48 -36.77
C GLY A 101 10.24 -14.86 -36.73
N ARG A 102 10.15 -15.53 -35.56
CA ARG A 102 9.52 -16.84 -35.42
C ARG A 102 8.01 -16.71 -35.16
N SER A 103 7.20 -17.53 -35.84
CA SER A 103 5.75 -17.60 -35.65
C SER A 103 5.32 -18.47 -34.47
N SER A 104 6.21 -19.34 -33.97
CA SER A 104 6.00 -20.23 -32.83
C SER A 104 7.09 -20.07 -31.77
N LEU A 105 6.72 -19.87 -30.51
CA LEU A 105 7.65 -19.74 -29.37
C LEU A 105 7.33 -20.77 -28.28
N SER A 106 8.35 -21.42 -27.74
CA SER A 106 8.24 -22.25 -26.54
C SER A 106 8.99 -21.56 -25.41
N VAL A 107 8.29 -21.28 -24.31
CA VAL A 107 8.83 -20.53 -23.17
C VAL A 107 8.77 -21.38 -21.93
N VAL A 108 9.89 -21.49 -21.22
CA VAL A 108 9.98 -22.19 -19.94
C VAL A 108 10.16 -21.17 -18.82
N LEU A 109 9.10 -20.96 -18.03
CA LEU A 109 9.16 -20.09 -16.86
C LEU A 109 9.88 -20.79 -15.71
N LEU A 110 10.75 -20.02 -15.06
CA LEU A 110 11.44 -20.43 -13.84
C LEU A 110 10.59 -20.00 -12.65
N ALA A 111 10.32 -20.92 -11.73
CA ALA A 111 9.61 -20.62 -10.50
C ALA A 111 10.38 -19.55 -9.72
N SER A 112 9.68 -18.50 -9.30
CA SER A 112 10.24 -17.49 -8.41
C SER A 112 10.04 -17.98 -6.99
N LEU A 113 11.12 -18.42 -6.33
CA LEU A 113 11.15 -18.67 -4.89
C LEU A 113 11.19 -17.36 -4.10
N GLN A 114 10.41 -16.37 -4.54
CA GLN A 114 10.30 -15.09 -3.87
C GLN A 114 9.24 -15.25 -2.79
N ASP A 115 9.70 -15.78 -1.64
CA ASP A 115 8.97 -15.74 -0.39
C ASP A 115 8.45 -14.31 -0.19
N MET A 116 7.12 -14.13 -0.16
CA MET A 116 6.48 -12.87 0.21
C MET A 116 6.63 -12.65 1.72
N GLY A 117 7.88 -12.51 2.16
CA GLY A 117 8.24 -12.23 3.54
C GLY A 117 7.82 -10.81 3.89
N GLU A 118 6.87 -10.70 4.80
CA GLU A 118 6.59 -9.50 5.56
C GLU A 118 7.88 -9.08 6.29
N VAL A 119 8.50 -8.00 5.84
CA VAL A 119 9.75 -7.47 6.41
C VAL A 119 9.37 -6.56 7.58
N VAL A 120 9.89 -6.88 8.76
CA VAL A 120 9.88 -5.98 9.92
C VAL A 120 11.26 -5.35 10.02
N VAL A 121 11.31 -4.02 10.04
CA VAL A 121 12.56 -3.27 10.22
C VAL A 121 12.82 -3.18 11.72
N ILE A 122 13.78 -3.96 12.19
CA ILE A 122 14.36 -3.82 13.52
C ILE A 122 15.74 -3.20 13.26
N GLY A 123 16.13 -2.16 14.00
CA GLY A 123 17.28 -1.30 13.67
C GLY A 123 18.50 -1.98 13.01
N TYR A 124 19.06 -1.28 12.01
CA TYR A 124 20.24 -1.64 11.19
C TYR A 124 20.22 -2.97 10.39
N GLY A 125 19.14 -3.76 10.37
CA GLY A 125 19.03 -4.96 9.50
C GLY A 125 17.60 -5.43 9.22
N THR A 126 17.37 -6.08 8.07
CA THR A 126 16.06 -6.67 7.72
C THR A 126 16.02 -8.14 8.15
N ALA A 127 15.17 -8.48 9.13
CA ALA A 127 14.99 -9.86 9.59
C ALA A 127 13.58 -10.37 9.22
N ARG A 128 13.48 -11.65 8.80
CA ARG A 128 12.19 -12.28 8.48
C ARG A 128 11.47 -12.67 9.77
N LYS A 129 10.14 -12.51 9.78
CA LYS A 129 9.23 -12.88 10.89
C LYS A 129 9.42 -14.31 11.41
N LYS A 130 9.82 -15.26 10.54
CA LYS A 130 10.09 -16.66 10.90
C LYS A 130 11.40 -16.85 11.70
N ASP A 131 12.34 -15.93 11.54
CA ASP A 131 13.67 -15.99 12.15
C ASP A 131 13.72 -15.23 13.50
N LEU A 132 12.64 -14.50 13.86
CA LEU A 132 12.44 -13.97 15.21
C LEU A 132 11.76 -15.00 16.09
N THR A 133 12.55 -15.67 16.93
CA THR A 133 12.07 -16.56 18.00
C THR A 133 11.45 -15.81 19.19
N GLY A 134 11.44 -14.47 19.17
CA GLY A 134 10.87 -13.62 20.22
C GLY A 134 9.41 -13.21 19.96
N ALA A 135 8.65 -12.98 21.04
CA ALA A 135 7.28 -12.51 21.00
C ALA A 135 7.20 -11.05 20.53
N VAL A 136 7.11 -10.88 19.21
CA VAL A 136 6.84 -9.60 18.56
C VAL A 136 5.38 -9.54 18.13
N ALA A 137 4.69 -8.46 18.49
CA ALA A 137 3.38 -8.15 17.92
C ALA A 137 3.52 -7.07 16.86
N ASN A 138 3.10 -7.37 15.64
CA ASN A 138 3.02 -6.41 14.54
C ASN A 138 1.57 -5.95 14.37
N ILE A 139 1.39 -4.64 14.22
CA ILE A 139 0.11 -4.01 13.94
C ILE A 139 0.28 -3.22 12.65
N LYS A 140 -0.53 -3.56 11.64
CA LYS A 140 -0.46 -2.94 10.32
C LYS A 140 -1.19 -1.61 10.29
N GLY A 141 -0.70 -0.68 9.47
CA GLY A 141 -1.32 0.64 9.29
C GLY A 141 -2.78 0.61 8.82
N ASP A 142 -3.26 -0.48 8.20
CA ASP A 142 -4.67 -0.60 7.82
C ASP A 142 -5.58 -0.84 9.04
N ASP A 143 -5.11 -1.57 10.05
CA ASP A 143 -5.84 -1.77 11.31
C ASP A 143 -5.89 -0.48 12.15
N LEU A 144 -4.92 0.41 11.95
CA LEU A 144 -4.82 1.72 12.61
C LEU A 144 -5.80 2.74 12.02
N LYS A 145 -6.16 2.64 10.73
CA LYS A 145 -7.09 3.58 10.06
C LYS A 145 -8.55 3.36 10.46
N ALA A 146 -8.90 2.15 10.90
CA ALA A 146 -10.28 1.79 11.22
C ALA A 146 -10.82 2.53 12.47
N VAL A 147 -9.94 2.99 13.36
CA VAL A 147 -10.32 3.66 14.59
C VAL A 147 -9.86 5.11 14.52
N SER A 148 -10.79 6.05 14.70
CA SER A 148 -10.46 7.47 14.75
C SER A 148 -10.09 7.86 16.17
N VAL A 149 -8.81 7.97 16.43
CA VAL A 149 -8.28 8.44 17.72
C VAL A 149 -7.41 9.67 17.53
N ALA A 150 -7.26 10.45 18.60
CA ALA A 150 -6.36 11.60 18.60
C ALA A 150 -4.88 11.19 18.63
N ASP A 151 -4.56 10.10 19.34
CA ASP A 151 -3.18 9.69 19.64
C ASP A 151 -2.90 8.24 19.21
N ALA A 152 -1.76 8.00 18.58
CA ALA A 152 -1.36 6.68 18.10
C ALA A 152 -1.27 5.62 19.22
N SER A 153 -0.92 6.02 20.45
CA SER A 153 -0.83 5.11 21.61
C SER A 153 -2.16 4.42 21.94
N SER A 154 -3.27 5.11 21.71
CA SER A 154 -4.60 4.56 21.97
C SER A 154 -5.00 3.47 20.97
N LEU A 155 -4.41 3.45 19.77
CA LEU A 155 -4.66 2.41 18.77
C LEU A 155 -4.12 1.05 19.16
N LEU A 156 -3.15 0.99 20.07
CA LEU A 156 -2.59 -0.28 20.53
C LEU A 156 -3.57 -1.05 21.42
N GLN A 157 -4.60 -0.37 21.93
CA GLN A 157 -5.56 -0.96 22.85
C GLN A 157 -6.30 -2.13 22.19
N GLY A 158 -6.11 -3.33 22.75
CA GLY A 158 -6.76 -4.54 22.25
C GLY A 158 -6.25 -5.06 20.91
N LYS A 159 -5.23 -4.43 20.31
CA LYS A 159 -4.63 -4.88 19.04
C LYS A 159 -3.46 -5.85 19.24
N ALA A 160 -2.81 -5.81 20.40
CA ALA A 160 -1.72 -6.73 20.73
C ALA A 160 -1.92 -7.38 22.11
N ALA A 161 -1.79 -8.70 22.15
CA ALA A 161 -1.88 -9.45 23.40
C ALA A 161 -0.80 -9.01 24.41
N GLY A 162 -1.18 -8.80 25.68
CA GLY A 162 -0.27 -8.37 26.73
C GLY A 162 0.16 -6.91 26.65
N VAL A 163 -0.49 -6.09 25.83
CA VAL A 163 -0.30 -4.64 25.80
C VAL A 163 -1.51 -3.98 26.46
N ILE A 164 -1.26 -3.25 27.53
CA ILE A 164 -2.27 -2.53 28.28
C ILE A 164 -2.07 -1.05 28.01
N VAL A 165 -3.13 -0.39 27.57
CA VAL A 165 -3.16 1.06 27.37
C VAL A 165 -3.96 1.64 28.53
N GLN A 166 -3.26 2.31 29.45
CA GLN A 166 -3.88 3.01 30.58
C GLN A 166 -4.06 4.47 30.24
N ASN A 167 -5.31 4.92 30.24
CA ASN A 167 -5.62 6.33 30.07
C ASN A 167 -5.66 7.00 31.45
N SER A 168 -4.69 7.85 31.75
CA SER A 168 -4.54 8.48 33.08
C SER A 168 -5.46 9.70 33.27
N GLY A 169 -6.30 10.04 32.29
CA GLY A 169 -7.16 11.21 32.35
C GLY A 169 -8.14 11.32 31.18
N GLY A 170 -8.95 12.38 31.18
CA GLY A 170 -9.94 12.69 30.16
C GLY A 170 -9.62 13.93 29.32
N ALA A 171 -8.39 14.46 29.42
CA ALA A 171 -7.97 15.63 28.66
C ALA A 171 -7.80 15.26 27.17
N PRO A 172 -8.36 16.04 26.22
CA PRO A 172 -8.14 15.82 24.80
C PRO A 172 -6.65 15.91 24.44
N GLY A 173 -6.13 14.91 23.72
CA GLY A 173 -4.71 14.86 23.30
C GLY A 173 -3.74 14.44 24.40
N GLN A 174 -4.22 13.98 25.56
CA GLN A 174 -3.36 13.34 26.55
C GLN A 174 -3.02 11.92 26.09
N ALA A 175 -1.75 11.68 25.80
CA ALA A 175 -1.30 10.35 25.41
C ALA A 175 -1.45 9.35 26.57
N PRO A 176 -2.06 8.18 26.34
CA PRO A 176 -2.17 7.13 27.35
C PRO A 176 -0.81 6.48 27.62
N ALA A 177 -0.63 6.00 28.85
CA ALA A 177 0.52 5.20 29.22
C ALA A 177 0.37 3.78 28.64
N ILE A 178 1.43 3.28 28.00
CA ILE A 178 1.49 1.92 27.48
C ILE A 178 2.29 1.08 28.46
N VAL A 179 1.79 -0.10 28.80
CA VAL A 179 2.45 -1.09 29.66
C VAL A 179 2.46 -2.43 28.94
N ILE A 180 3.63 -3.03 28.79
CA ILE A 180 3.82 -4.31 28.10
C ILE A 180 4.07 -5.40 29.14
N ARG A 181 3.20 -6.42 29.17
CA ARG A 181 3.23 -7.55 30.13
C ARG A 181 3.15 -7.16 31.61
N GLY A 182 2.48 -6.03 31.91
CA GLY A 182 2.31 -5.54 33.27
C GLY A 182 3.49 -4.70 33.76
N SER A 183 3.36 -4.15 34.97
CA SER A 183 4.38 -3.28 35.55
C SER A 183 5.55 -4.12 36.08
N GLY A 184 6.70 -4.04 35.42
CA GLY A 184 7.91 -4.79 35.78
C GLY A 184 8.78 -4.10 36.84
N THR A 185 8.46 -2.85 37.20
CA THR A 185 9.22 -2.05 38.16
C THR A 185 8.28 -1.26 39.07
N PHE A 186 8.73 -0.92 40.29
CA PHE A 186 7.97 -0.05 41.20
C PHE A 186 8.05 1.44 40.84
N GLY A 187 8.62 1.78 39.68
CA GLY A 187 8.90 3.14 39.23
C GLY A 187 8.33 3.39 37.84
N ASN A 188 9.22 3.65 36.87
CA ASN A 188 8.81 3.89 35.49
C ASN A 188 8.66 2.58 34.73
N ASP A 189 7.42 2.21 34.40
CA ASP A 189 7.06 1.01 33.64
C ASP A 189 6.75 1.28 32.16
N GLN A 190 7.05 2.50 31.68
CA GLN A 190 6.88 2.84 30.27
C GLN A 190 7.89 2.09 29.39
N PRO A 191 7.47 1.63 28.20
CA PRO A 191 8.36 1.04 27.22
C PRO A 191 9.21 2.11 26.54
N LEU A 192 10.27 1.65 25.86
CA LEU A 192 11.06 2.51 24.99
C LEU A 192 10.33 2.74 23.66
N TYR A 193 10.15 4.00 23.26
CA TYR A 193 9.60 4.34 21.95
C TYR A 193 10.74 4.56 20.95
N VAL A 194 10.63 3.93 19.79
CA VAL A 194 11.57 4.09 18.67
C VAL A 194 10.76 4.45 17.43
N ILE A 195 10.96 5.64 16.88
CA ILE A 195 10.26 6.13 15.69
C ILE A 195 11.30 6.23 14.58
N ASP A 196 11.11 5.47 13.50
CA ASP A 196 12.02 5.42 12.34
C ASP A 196 13.50 5.20 12.72
N GLY A 197 13.73 4.41 13.78
CA GLY A 197 15.06 4.10 14.31
C GLY A 197 15.61 5.09 15.33
N MET A 198 14.95 6.22 15.57
CA MET A 198 15.35 7.17 16.62
C MET A 198 14.56 6.96 17.91
N ILE A 199 15.25 7.06 19.05
CA ILE A 199 14.62 6.96 20.37
C ILE A 199 13.80 8.23 20.63
N ALA A 200 12.53 8.03 20.98
CA ALA A 200 11.60 9.09 21.35
C ALA A 200 11.14 8.93 22.80
N SER A 201 10.71 10.04 23.40
CA SER A 201 10.12 10.06 24.75
C SER A 201 8.64 9.68 24.75
N SER A 202 7.94 9.87 23.63
CA SER A 202 6.51 9.60 23.51
C SER A 202 6.10 9.40 22.05
N MET A 203 5.02 8.66 21.85
CA MET A 203 4.37 8.46 20.55
C MET A 203 3.26 9.50 20.27
N ALA A 204 3.01 10.43 21.19
CA ALA A 204 1.98 11.47 21.06
C ALA A 204 2.16 12.38 19.83
N PHE A 205 3.41 12.60 19.41
CA PHE A 205 3.73 13.50 18.31
C PHE A 205 3.57 12.84 16.93
N VAL A 206 3.33 11.53 16.88
CA VAL A 206 3.18 10.80 15.62
C VAL A 206 1.72 10.77 15.22
N ASN A 207 1.42 11.34 14.06
CA ASN A 207 0.10 11.24 13.48
C ASN A 207 -0.19 9.77 13.11
N PRO A 208 -1.29 9.18 13.61
CA PRO A 208 -1.65 7.80 13.27
C PRO A 208 -1.77 7.53 11.77
N ASN A 209 -2.12 8.54 10.98
CA ASN A 209 -2.26 8.40 9.53
C ASN A 209 -0.93 8.24 8.81
N ASP A 210 0.18 8.66 9.43
CA ASP A 210 1.52 8.57 8.84
C ASP A 210 2.23 7.29 9.25
N ILE A 211 1.65 6.49 10.13
CA ILE A 211 2.19 5.21 10.58
C ILE A 211 1.94 4.13 9.53
N ALA A 212 3.01 3.45 9.10
CA ALA A 212 2.96 2.27 8.24
C ALA A 212 2.77 0.99 9.06
N SER A 213 3.53 0.83 10.15
CA SER A 213 3.44 -0.31 11.05
C SER A 213 3.90 0.06 12.46
N ILE A 214 3.35 -0.65 13.45
CA ILE A 214 3.83 -0.62 14.83
C ILE A 214 4.24 -2.03 15.22
N ASP A 215 5.49 -2.17 15.65
CA ASP A 215 6.08 -3.41 16.10
C ASP A 215 6.40 -3.32 17.59
N ILE A 216 5.88 -4.28 18.36
CA ILE A 216 6.01 -4.30 19.81
C ILE A 216 6.89 -5.48 20.20
N LEU A 217 8.08 -5.19 20.71
CA LEU A 217 9.03 -6.18 21.20
C LEU A 217 8.76 -6.43 22.69
N LYS A 218 8.25 -7.62 23.01
CA LYS A 218 7.83 -7.99 24.37
C LYS A 218 8.87 -8.79 25.15
N ASP A 219 9.82 -9.40 24.44
CA ASP A 219 10.85 -10.28 25.00
C ASP A 219 12.22 -9.61 25.01
N ALA A 220 13.01 -9.96 26.03
CA ALA A 220 14.37 -9.47 26.21
C ALA A 220 15.29 -9.77 25.02
N SER A 221 15.10 -10.89 24.30
CA SER A 221 15.93 -11.25 23.15
C SER A 221 15.75 -10.28 21.97
N ALA A 222 14.52 -9.85 21.70
CA ALA A 222 14.23 -8.88 20.66
C ALA A 222 14.57 -7.45 21.12
N ALA A 223 14.37 -7.15 22.41
CA ALA A 223 14.61 -5.84 23.00
C ALA A 223 16.10 -5.57 23.28
N ALA A 224 16.96 -6.61 23.35
CA ALA A 224 18.37 -6.52 23.75
C ALA A 224 19.20 -5.53 22.92
N ILE A 225 18.82 -5.32 21.65
CA ILE A 225 19.49 -4.37 20.75
C ILE A 225 19.43 -2.93 21.31
N TYR A 226 18.36 -2.60 22.05
CA TYR A 226 18.14 -1.27 22.62
C TYR A 226 18.62 -1.15 24.09
N GLY A 227 19.29 -2.19 24.61
CA GLY A 227 19.96 -2.18 25.90
C GLY A 227 19.02 -2.12 27.11
N SER A 228 19.51 -1.60 28.24
CA SER A 228 18.79 -1.58 29.52
C SER A 228 17.47 -0.79 29.51
N ARG A 229 17.35 0.18 28.60
CA ARG A 229 16.10 0.98 28.43
C ARG A 229 14.95 0.14 27.87
N ALA A 230 15.25 -1.02 27.30
CA ALA A 230 14.29 -1.92 26.71
C ALA A 230 13.73 -2.96 27.70
N ALA A 231 14.04 -2.84 29.00
CA ALA A 231 13.61 -3.77 30.03
C ALA A 231 12.07 -3.90 30.13
N ASN A 232 11.35 -2.80 29.88
CA ASN A 232 9.88 -2.76 29.86
C ASN A 232 9.28 -3.04 28.46
N GLY A 233 10.11 -3.50 27.51
CA GLY A 233 9.74 -3.68 26.10
C GLY A 233 10.01 -2.45 25.23
N VAL A 234 9.86 -2.63 23.92
CA VAL A 234 10.10 -1.58 22.91
C VAL A 234 8.91 -1.48 21.97
N VAL A 235 8.48 -0.26 21.68
CA VAL A 235 7.48 0.06 20.67
C VAL A 235 8.19 0.73 19.50
N LEU A 236 8.33 0.02 18.39
CA LEU A 236 8.89 0.51 17.14
C LEU A 236 7.75 1.02 16.27
N VAL A 237 7.88 2.24 15.80
CA VAL A 237 6.96 2.89 14.87
C VAL A 237 7.71 3.12 13.57
N THR A 238 7.17 2.58 12.49
CA THR A 238 7.66 2.86 11.14
C THR A 238 6.68 3.79 10.45
N THR A 239 7.15 4.92 9.94
CA THR A 239 6.33 5.85 9.17
C THR A 239 6.28 5.47 7.69
N LYS A 240 5.26 5.98 6.99
CA LYS A 240 5.07 5.76 5.56
C LYS A 240 6.13 6.52 4.78
N THR A 241 6.95 5.79 4.04
CA THR A 241 7.91 6.36 3.09
C THR A 241 7.32 6.42 1.68
N GLY A 242 7.77 7.39 0.87
CA GLY A 242 7.35 7.50 -0.53
C GLY A 242 7.75 6.28 -1.37
N THR A 243 6.84 5.78 -2.19
CA THR A 243 7.10 4.68 -3.13
C THR A 243 7.44 5.22 -4.50
N THR A 244 8.46 4.66 -5.15
CA THR A 244 8.79 4.98 -6.55
C THR A 244 7.64 4.58 -7.48
N GLY A 245 7.19 5.48 -8.35
CA GLY A 245 6.12 5.21 -9.31
C GLY A 245 5.09 6.33 -9.42
N ILE A 246 3.82 5.95 -9.54
CA ILE A 246 2.70 6.89 -9.71
C ILE A 246 2.42 7.60 -8.40
N VAL A 247 2.31 8.94 -8.45
CA VAL A 247 1.94 9.78 -7.31
C VAL A 247 0.52 9.45 -6.87
N LYS A 248 0.36 9.01 -5.61
CA LYS A 248 -0.94 8.79 -4.97
C LYS A 248 -1.20 9.92 -3.99
N ILE A 249 -2.31 10.64 -4.19
CA ILE A 249 -2.74 11.72 -3.30
C ILE A 249 -3.98 11.24 -2.56
N ASN A 250 -3.89 11.22 -1.23
CA ASN A 250 -4.99 10.84 -0.35
C ASN A 250 -5.38 12.05 0.51
N PHE A 251 -6.68 12.35 0.55
CA PHE A 251 -7.24 13.43 1.36
C PHE A 251 -8.25 12.86 2.35
N ASN A 252 -8.11 13.24 3.62
CA ASN A 252 -8.97 12.77 4.71
C ASN A 252 -9.49 13.98 5.50
N ALA A 253 -10.80 14.16 5.54
CA ALA A 253 -11.48 15.13 6.39
C ALA A 253 -12.40 14.41 7.37
N LYS A 254 -12.34 14.78 8.64
CA LYS A 254 -13.17 14.21 9.71
C LYS A 254 -13.80 15.35 10.51
N TYR A 255 -15.08 15.20 10.86
CA TYR A 255 -15.81 16.12 11.74
C TYR A 255 -16.57 15.31 12.78
N GLY A 256 -16.54 15.74 14.04
CA GLY A 256 -17.20 15.05 15.14
C GLY A 256 -17.32 15.95 16.37
N THR A 257 -18.31 15.65 17.21
CA THR A 257 -18.51 16.32 18.50
C THR A 257 -18.29 15.30 19.62
N GLN A 258 -17.78 15.75 20.77
CA GLN A 258 -17.54 14.89 21.91
C GLN A 258 -18.39 15.37 23.09
N SER A 259 -19.14 14.44 23.71
CA SER A 259 -19.90 14.69 24.93
C SER A 259 -19.45 13.72 26.04
N PRO A 260 -19.53 14.12 27.32
CA PRO A 260 -19.18 13.23 28.42
C PRO A 260 -20.08 11.99 28.47
N THR A 261 -19.48 10.79 28.45
CA THR A 261 -20.23 9.53 28.48
C THR A 261 -20.83 9.23 29.84
N HIS A 262 -20.20 9.68 30.93
CA HIS A 262 -20.67 9.46 32.29
C HIS A 262 -20.46 10.71 33.14
N THR A 263 -21.55 11.28 33.63
CA THR A 263 -21.52 12.35 34.63
C THR A 263 -21.85 11.75 36.00
N LEU A 264 -21.10 12.13 37.03
CA LEU A 264 -21.45 11.75 38.40
C LEU A 264 -22.80 12.37 38.75
N LYS A 265 -23.74 11.53 39.16
CA LYS A 265 -25.03 12.00 39.69
C LYS A 265 -24.78 12.52 41.10
N PHE A 266 -24.64 13.83 41.23
CA PHE A 266 -24.57 14.47 42.54
C PHE A 266 -25.96 14.44 43.20
N VAL A 267 -25.97 14.27 44.52
CA VAL A 267 -27.18 14.46 45.32
C VAL A 267 -27.65 15.90 45.18
N ASN A 268 -28.96 16.11 45.05
CA ASN A 268 -29.51 17.45 45.10
C ASN A 268 -29.47 18.00 46.54
N ALA A 269 -29.65 19.32 46.72
CA ALA A 269 -29.55 19.96 48.04
C ALA A 269 -30.47 19.33 49.11
N ARG A 270 -31.66 18.87 48.71
CA ARG A 270 -32.61 18.19 49.62
C ARG A 270 -32.11 16.80 50.00
N GLN A 271 -31.63 16.02 49.04
CA GLN A 271 -31.05 14.69 49.28
C GLN A 271 -29.82 14.79 50.17
N TYR A 272 -28.97 15.80 49.98
CA TYR A 272 -27.85 16.08 50.85
C TYR A 272 -28.30 16.37 52.29
N ALA A 273 -29.29 17.25 52.49
CA ALA A 273 -29.82 17.55 53.82
C ALA A 273 -30.42 16.32 54.51
N VAL A 274 -31.18 15.50 53.77
CA VAL A 274 -31.75 14.25 54.30
C VAL A 274 -30.64 13.27 54.68
N TRP A 275 -29.62 13.11 53.84
CA TRP A 275 -28.49 12.22 54.13
C TRP A 275 -27.65 12.71 55.30
N ASN A 276 -27.45 14.02 55.42
CA ASN A 276 -26.74 14.61 56.54
C ASN A 276 -27.50 14.44 57.86
N ASN A 277 -28.81 14.65 57.85
CA ASN A 277 -29.65 14.42 59.03
C ASN A 277 -29.68 12.93 59.40
N LEU A 278 -29.83 12.03 58.43
CA LEU A 278 -29.73 10.58 58.65
C LEU A 278 -28.36 10.17 59.20
N ALA A 279 -27.27 10.81 58.76
CA ALA A 279 -25.95 10.56 59.31
C ALA A 279 -25.85 11.00 60.78
N HIS A 280 -26.34 12.20 61.12
CA HIS A 280 -26.41 12.67 62.51
C HIS A 280 -27.29 11.76 63.39
N ASP A 281 -28.45 11.34 62.89
CA ASP A 281 -29.35 10.42 63.58
C ASP A 281 -28.71 9.04 63.82
N ASN A 282 -27.94 8.54 62.85
CA ASN A 282 -27.25 7.24 62.95
C ASN A 282 -25.97 7.28 63.81
N ASP A 283 -25.25 8.41 63.81
CA ASP A 283 -24.05 8.61 64.63
C ASP A 283 -24.38 8.89 66.11
N GLY A 284 -25.67 8.98 66.45
CA GLY A 284 -26.15 9.09 67.84
C GLY A 284 -25.76 10.39 68.53
N THR A 285 -25.33 11.39 67.76
CA THR A 285 -25.09 12.75 68.25
C THR A 285 -26.36 13.57 68.04
N PRO A 286 -27.00 14.08 69.11
CA PRO A 286 -28.17 14.94 68.99
C PRO A 286 -27.87 16.26 68.27
#